data_AF-A0AAW1ZGZ4-F1
#
_entry.id   AF-A0AAW1ZGZ4-F1
#
_cell.length_a   1.000
_cell.length_b   1.000
_cell.length_c   1.000
_cell.angle_alpha   90.00
_cell.angle_beta   90.00
_cell.angle_gamma   90.00
#
_symmetry.space_group_name_H-M   'P 1'
#
loop_
_entity.id
_entity.type
_entity.pdbx_description
1 polymer ?
#
loop_
_entity_poly.entity_id
_entity_poly.type
_entity_poly.pdbx_seq_one_letter_code
_entity_poly.pdbx_strand_id
1 'polypeptide(L)'
;PIRIQVGEALLGKSVSCQLVTEKRIPMSTRETITISKKGHFEELKLEIFANKASRIKGIKGEPPYLNLACEVDGQKWQTRILVSKQTGYIFIQTDQPIYNPTQKGR
;
A
#
# COMPACT_ATOMS: atom_id res chain seq x y z
N PRO A 1 3.07 -5.18 -4.14
CA PRO A 1 4.46 -4.90 -4.58
C PRO A 1 4.45 -3.80 -5.64
N ILE A 2 5.43 -2.89 -5.60
CA ILE A 2 5.56 -1.78 -6.54
C ILE A 2 6.79 -2.02 -7.40
N ARG A 3 6.65 -1.93 -8.73
CA ARG A 3 7.76 -2.08 -9.68
C ARG A 3 8.26 -0.71 -10.09
N ILE A 4 9.57 -0.48 -9.96
CA ILE A 4 10.21 0.81 -10.24
C ILE A 4 11.24 0.61 -11.33
N GLN A 5 11.24 1.54 -12.29
CA GLN A 5 12.27 1.68 -13.31
C GLN A 5 12.70 3.15 -13.32
N VAL A 6 13.99 3.39 -13.57
CA VAL A 6 14.54 4.74 -13.73
C VAL A 6 15.12 4.95 -15.12
N GLY A 7 15.18 6.21 -15.53
CA GLY A 7 15.89 6.62 -16.74
C GLY A 7 17.41 6.48 -16.59
N GLU A 8 18.10 6.51 -17.73
CA GLU A 8 19.56 6.28 -17.80
C GLU A 8 20.38 7.25 -16.94
N ALA A 9 19.98 8.53 -16.88
CA ALA A 9 20.63 9.55 -16.05
C ALA A 9 20.54 9.29 -14.54
N LEU A 10 19.68 8.37 -14.10
CA LEU A 10 19.41 8.05 -12.70
C LEU A 10 19.88 6.64 -12.32
N LEU A 11 20.57 5.93 -13.22
CA LEU A 11 21.15 4.62 -12.92
C LEU A 11 22.22 4.73 -11.83
N GLY A 12 22.27 3.73 -10.97
CA GLY A 12 23.18 3.68 -9.82
C GLY A 12 22.79 4.61 -8.67
N LYS A 13 21.76 5.45 -8.82
CA LYS A 13 21.25 6.30 -7.75
C LYS A 13 20.25 5.55 -6.89
N SER A 14 20.21 5.90 -5.60
CA SER A 14 19.25 5.32 -4.67
C SER A 14 17.88 5.97 -4.86
N VAL A 15 16.86 5.13 -5.00
CA VAL A 15 15.45 5.52 -5.07
C VAL A 15 14.79 5.14 -3.75
N SER A 16 14.28 6.14 -3.03
CA SER A 16 13.61 5.97 -1.75
C SER A 16 12.12 6.27 -1.87
N CYS A 17 11.26 5.27 -1.69
CA CYS A 17 9.81 5.39 -1.84
C CYS A 17 9.07 5.16 -0.52
N GLN A 18 7.92 5.85 -0.37
CA GLN A 18 7.01 5.67 0.76
C GLN A 18 5.57 6.07 0.37
N LEU A 19 4.59 5.53 1.08
CA LEU A 19 3.19 5.93 0.98
C LEU A 19 2.92 7.09 1.93
N VAL A 20 2.26 8.14 1.42
CA VAL A 20 1.87 9.31 2.22
C VAL A 20 0.43 9.71 1.92
N THR A 21 -0.21 10.43 2.85
CA THR A 21 -1.49 11.10 2.57
C THR A 21 -1.31 12.35 1.71
N GLU A 22 -2.40 12.94 1.22
CA GLU A 22 -2.37 14.25 0.54
C GLU A 22 -1.74 15.36 1.42
N LYS A 23 -1.88 15.26 2.74
CA LYS A 23 -1.23 16.15 3.73
C LYS A 23 0.20 15.73 4.09
N ARG A 24 0.82 14.86 3.30
CA ARG A 24 2.19 14.34 3.47
C ARG A 24 2.46 13.58 4.78
N ILE A 25 1.42 13.08 5.43
CA ILE A 25 1.56 12.21 6.61
C ILE A 25 2.02 10.82 6.16
N PRO A 26 3.13 10.26 6.70
CA PRO A 26 3.62 8.93 6.32
C PRO A 26 2.67 7.79 6.71
N MET A 27 2.48 6.87 5.77
CA MET A 27 1.57 5.73 5.86
C MET A 27 2.26 4.37 5.67
N SER A 28 3.53 4.34 5.27
CA SER A 28 4.39 3.15 5.23
C SER A 28 5.78 3.46 5.76
N THR A 29 6.61 2.42 5.94
CA THR A 29 8.06 2.60 6.03
C THR A 29 8.59 3.20 4.73
N ARG A 30 9.75 3.86 4.84
CA ARG A 30 10.49 4.34 3.68
C ARG A 30 11.45 3.25 3.26
N GLU A 31 11.27 2.75 2.06
CA GLU A 31 12.11 1.72 1.49
C GLU A 31 13.03 2.31 0.42
N THR A 32 14.26 1.82 0.35
CA THR A 32 15.28 2.34 -0.55
C THR A 32 15.89 1.21 -1.37
N ILE A 33 15.98 1.42 -2.67
CA ILE A 33 16.59 0.49 -3.63
C ILE A 33 17.55 1.23 -4.55
N THR A 34 18.49 0.51 -5.17
CA THR A 34 19.39 1.06 -6.18
C THR A 34 19.18 0.32 -7.48
N ILE A 35 18.85 1.04 -8.56
CA ILE A 35 18.61 0.44 -9.87
C ILE A 35 19.87 0.63 -10.72
N SER A 36 20.55 -0.48 -11.02
CA SER A 36 21.87 -0.47 -11.67
C SER A 36 21.82 -0.64 -13.19
N LYS A 37 20.74 -1.23 -13.74
CA LYS A 37 20.64 -1.57 -15.16
C LYS A 37 19.46 -0.88 -15.84
N LYS A 38 19.72 -0.30 -17.02
CA LYS A 38 18.70 0.28 -17.89
C LYS A 38 17.67 -0.77 -18.29
N GLY A 39 16.39 -0.41 -18.24
CA GLY A 39 15.29 -1.30 -18.63
C GLY A 39 14.98 -2.41 -17.61
N HIS A 40 15.67 -2.44 -16.46
CA HIS A 40 15.36 -3.37 -15.39
C HIS A 40 14.34 -2.76 -14.43
N PHE A 41 13.45 -3.61 -13.92
CA PHE A 41 12.52 -3.25 -12.86
C PHE A 41 13.00 -3.86 -11.57
N GLU A 42 13.07 -3.04 -10.54
CA GLU A 42 13.24 -3.51 -9.17
C GLU A 42 11.89 -3.48 -8.46
N GLU A 43 11.70 -4.45 -7.56
CA GLU A 43 10.48 -4.55 -6.77
C GLU A 43 10.71 -3.99 -5.36
N LEU A 44 9.78 -3.14 -4.94
CA LEU A 44 9.79 -2.53 -3.62
C LEU A 44 8.46 -2.86 -2.92
N LYS A 45 8.58 -3.38 -1.69
CA LYS A 45 7.45 -3.81 -0.87
C LYS A 45 7.11 -2.70 0.12
N LEU A 46 6.07 -1.92 -0.20
CA LEU A 46 5.49 -0.98 0.76
C LEU A 46 4.26 -1.59 1.42
N GLU A 47 4.22 -1.48 2.73
CA GLU A 47 3.07 -1.89 3.54
C GLU A 47 2.46 -0.69 4.24
N ILE A 48 1.13 -0.59 4.17
CA ILE A 48 0.40 0.42 4.92
C ILE A 48 0.45 0.04 6.40
N PHE A 49 0.83 0.97 7.27
CA PHE A 49 0.81 0.74 8.71
C PHE A 49 -0.59 0.31 9.18
N ALA A 50 -0.71 -0.88 9.75
CA ALA A 50 -1.98 -1.46 10.17
C ALA A 50 -2.79 -0.54 11.11
N ASN A 51 -2.10 0.14 12.04
CA ASN A 51 -2.72 1.08 12.97
C ASN A 51 -3.23 2.39 12.32
N LYS A 52 -2.82 2.68 11.09
CA LYS A 52 -3.25 3.86 10.32
C LYS A 52 -4.21 3.52 9.18
N ALA A 53 -4.32 2.25 8.77
CA ALA A 53 -5.17 1.83 7.66
C ALA A 53 -6.65 2.25 7.83
N SER A 54 -7.20 2.13 9.04
CA SER A 54 -8.57 2.56 9.36
C SER A 54 -8.79 4.07 9.27
N ARG A 55 -7.71 4.86 9.32
CA ARG A 55 -7.74 6.33 9.22
C ARG A 55 -7.75 6.83 7.78
N ILE A 56 -7.52 5.95 6.81
CA ILE A 56 -7.56 6.32 5.39
C ILE A 56 -9.02 6.51 4.98
N LYS A 57 -9.42 7.77 4.86
CA LYS A 57 -10.77 8.19 4.46
C LYS A 57 -10.66 8.93 3.14
N GLY A 58 -11.59 8.64 2.24
CA GLY A 58 -11.82 9.51 1.08
C GLY A 58 -12.52 10.80 1.51
N ILE A 59 -12.42 11.82 0.66
CA ILE A 59 -13.03 13.13 0.88
C ILE A 59 -14.35 13.15 0.11
N LYS A 60 -15.45 13.56 0.76
CA LYS A 60 -16.74 13.85 0.10
C LYS A 60 -17.25 12.76 -0.86
N GLY A 61 -17.20 11.49 -0.43
CA GLY A 61 -17.70 10.37 -1.22
C GLY A 61 -16.71 9.82 -2.26
N GLU A 62 -15.54 10.44 -2.41
CA GLU A 62 -14.46 9.82 -3.18
C GLU A 62 -13.94 8.56 -2.48
N PRO A 63 -13.40 7.59 -3.24
CA PRO A 63 -12.61 6.52 -2.68
C PRO A 63 -11.38 7.04 -1.90
N PRO A 64 -10.83 6.25 -0.97
CA PRO A 64 -9.61 6.62 -0.27
C PRO A 64 -8.39 6.55 -1.19
N TYR A 65 -7.57 7.60 -1.18
CA TYR A 65 -6.32 7.67 -1.94
C TYR A 65 -5.11 7.87 -1.02
N LEU A 66 -3.96 7.38 -1.46
CA LEU A 66 -2.65 7.74 -0.95
C LEU A 66 -1.80 8.26 -2.11
N ASN A 67 -0.69 8.91 -1.78
CA ASN A 67 0.35 9.25 -2.75
C ASN A 67 1.53 8.30 -2.56
N LEU A 68 1.95 7.65 -3.64
CA LEU A 68 3.26 7.02 -3.71
C LEU A 68 4.29 8.13 -3.94
N ALA A 69 5.11 8.41 -2.94
CA ALA A 69 6.14 9.43 -3.00
C ALA A 69 7.52 8.78 -3.07
N CYS A 70 8.23 9.02 -4.17
CA CYS A 70 9.58 8.54 -4.40
C CYS A 70 10.56 9.70 -4.51
N GLU A 71 11.77 9.49 -4.01
CA GLU A 71 12.86 10.46 -4.10
C GLU A 71 14.09 9.77 -4.68
N VAL A 72 14.68 10.35 -5.71
CA VAL A 72 15.98 9.96 -6.28
C VAL A 72 16.72 11.22 -6.71
N ASP A 73 17.99 11.30 -6.36
CA ASP A 73 18.85 12.45 -6.68
C ASP A 73 18.32 13.80 -6.17
N GLY A 74 17.66 13.80 -5.00
CA GLY A 74 17.05 14.99 -4.41
C GLY A 74 15.76 15.47 -5.10
N GLN A 75 15.37 14.86 -6.22
CA GLN A 75 14.10 15.12 -6.89
C GLN A 75 13.01 14.22 -6.31
N LYS A 76 11.79 14.77 -6.18
CA LYS A 76 10.63 14.07 -5.63
C LYS A 76 9.57 13.88 -6.69
N TRP A 77 9.12 12.65 -6.84
CA TRP A 77 8.00 12.27 -7.70
C TRP A 77 6.86 11.75 -6.84
N GLN A 78 5.63 12.12 -7.18
CA GLN A 78 4.44 11.70 -6.49
C GLN A 78 3.36 11.29 -7.49
N THR A 79 2.68 10.19 -7.20
CA THR A 79 1.48 9.78 -7.95
C THR A 79 0.38 9.33 -7.00
N ARG A 80 -0.87 9.68 -7.33
CA ARG A 80 -2.05 9.34 -6.54
C ARG A 80 -2.46 7.90 -6.84
N ILE A 81 -2.64 7.09 -5.80
CA ILE A 81 -3.02 5.68 -5.89
C ILE A 81 -4.31 5.43 -5.12
N LEU A 82 -5.22 4.68 -5.73
CA LEU A 82 -6.45 4.23 -5.10
C LEU A 82 -6.14 3.13 -4.08
N VAL A 83 -6.76 3.19 -2.91
CA VAL A 83 -6.57 2.20 -1.84
C VAL A 83 -7.84 1.38 -1.62
N SER A 84 -7.71 0.06 -1.59
CA SER A 84 -8.79 -0.81 -1.13
C SER A 84 -8.83 -0.83 0.40
N LYS A 85 -10.03 -0.76 0.97
CA LYS A 85 -10.26 -0.95 2.41
C LYS A 85 -10.40 -2.43 2.80
N GLN A 86 -10.40 -3.34 1.82
CA GLN A 86 -10.50 -4.76 2.10
C GLN A 86 -9.24 -5.24 2.82
N THR A 87 -9.39 -5.73 4.05
CA THR A 87 -8.28 -6.19 4.89
C THR A 87 -8.13 -7.70 4.93
N GLY A 88 -9.11 -8.45 4.41
CA GLY A 88 -9.08 -9.91 4.41
C GLY A 88 -10.46 -10.51 4.17
N TYR A 89 -10.60 -11.77 4.58
CA TYR A 89 -11.81 -12.56 4.48
C TYR A 89 -12.15 -13.16 5.84
N ILE A 90 -13.45 -13.28 6.16
CA ILE A 90 -13.93 -13.95 7.34
C ILE A 90 -14.60 -15.24 6.89
N PHE A 91 -14.18 -16.37 7.47
CA PHE A 91 -14.78 -17.67 7.26
C PHE A 91 -15.46 -18.09 8.56
N ILE A 92 -16.75 -18.40 8.48
CA ILE A 92 -17.56 -18.81 9.63
C ILE A 92 -17.94 -20.27 9.40
N GLN A 93 -17.60 -21.12 10.36
CA GLN A 93 -17.99 -22.51 10.39
C GLN A 93 -18.74 -22.77 11.69
N THR A 94 -19.95 -23.31 11.56
CA THR A 94 -20.74 -23.81 12.67
C THR A 94 -20.50 -25.31 12.83
N ASP A 95 -20.76 -25.84 14.02
CA ASP A 95 -20.64 -27.28 14.28
C ASP A 95 -21.63 -28.13 13.44
N GLN A 96 -22.76 -27.54 13.04
CA GLN A 96 -23.71 -28.13 12.11
C GLN A 96 -24.46 -27.07 11.28
N PRO A 97 -24.99 -27.42 10.10
CA PRO A 97 -25.65 -26.46 9.21
C PRO A 97 -27.09 -26.09 9.63
N ILE A 98 -27.76 -26.90 10.47
CA ILE A 98 -29.16 -26.71 10.89
C ILE A 98 -29.30 -27.08 12.37
N TYR A 99 -30.09 -26.29 13.11
CA TYR A 99 -30.39 -26.50 14.53
C TYR A 99 -31.90 -26.65 14.76
N ASN A 100 -32.28 -27.50 15.71
CA ASN A 100 -33.64 -27.51 16.23
C ASN A 100 -33.90 -26.24 17.06
N PRO A 101 -35.16 -25.78 17.22
CA PRO A 101 -35.48 -24.55 17.95
C PRO A 101 -34.95 -24.46 19.38
N THR A 102 -34.72 -25.60 20.04
CA THR A 102 -34.19 -25.67 21.41
C THR A 102 -32.66 -25.78 21.46
N GLN A 103 -31.98 -25.95 20.33
CA GLN A 103 -30.53 -26.09 20.24
C GLN A 103 -29.85 -24.74 20.02
N LYS A 104 -28.73 -24.52 20.70
CA LYS A 104 -27.87 -23.35 20.47
C LYS A 104 -26.73 -23.76 19.54
N GLY A 105 -26.51 -22.96 18.50
CA GLY A 105 -25.30 -23.06 17.70
C GLY A 105 -24.05 -22.66 18.47
N ARG A 106 -22.93 -23.28 18.10
CA ARG A 106 -21.58 -22.92 18.54
C ARG A 106 -20.75 -22.50 17.36
#